data_AF-A0A4Q6IHH8-F1
#
_entry.id   AF-A0A4Q6IHH8-F1
#
_cell.length_a   1.000
_cell.length_b   1.000
_cell.length_c   1.000
_cell.angle_alpha   90.00
_cell.angle_beta   90.00
_cell.angle_gamma   90.00
#
_symmetry.space_group_name_H-M   'P 1'
#
loop_
_entity.id
_entity.type
_entity.pdbx_description
1 polymer ?
#
loop_
_entity_poly.entity_id
_entity_poly.type
_entity_poly.pdbx_seq_one_letter_code
_entity_poly.pdbx_strand_id
1 'polypeptide(L)'
;MVAAIWKIIDSSVAGGPPVILEAPEGTSLKELLAEVSRWAGRPRNLAADGFTDPSLTERTGLPLVETFGDELLEMRGWAYRSHWIGCGSVVTSHRERVVVVIAHREDPAVTGFPEGASWAEKLCILTGWEPVPQPAVDWPAVEADLGTSLPSDYKEIVDLFGPGGFDEYVDLLVPGARGMDLVDWAKSEGYPAPDGLLRWGSSEQEFDFVWQTGTADPDDWPVLVGQYGDWERYDCGLGEFLVRMLTDRMYAFPTSRLDAHFFRSDDFRSIEG
;
A
#
# COMPACT_ATOMS: atom_id res chain seq x y z
N MET A 1 21.21 -11.35 -2.94
CA MET A 1 19.82 -11.50 -3.41
C MET A 1 19.17 -10.18 -3.76
N VAL A 2 19.09 -9.20 -2.84
CA VAL A 2 18.43 -7.90 -3.08
C VAL A 2 18.87 -7.19 -4.36
N ALA A 3 20.17 -7.13 -4.67
CA ALA A 3 20.65 -6.51 -5.92
C ALA A 3 20.15 -7.20 -7.20
N ALA A 4 19.92 -8.53 -7.16
CA ALA A 4 19.36 -9.26 -8.28
C ALA A 4 17.86 -8.99 -8.45
N ILE A 5 17.14 -8.82 -7.33
CA ILE A 5 15.74 -8.40 -7.31
C ILE A 5 15.60 -7.04 -8.01
N TRP A 6 16.37 -6.04 -7.58
CA TRP A 6 16.37 -4.70 -8.19
C TRP A 6 16.67 -4.74 -9.68
N LYS A 7 17.68 -5.50 -10.09
CA LYS A 7 18.02 -5.65 -11.51
C LYS A 7 16.85 -6.15 -12.36
N ILE A 8 15.99 -7.01 -11.81
CA ILE A 8 14.82 -7.54 -12.52
C ILE A 8 13.68 -6.53 -12.50
N ILE A 9 13.37 -5.95 -11.34
CA ILE A 9 12.28 -4.96 -11.18
C ILE A 9 12.53 -3.71 -12.04
N ASP A 10 13.78 -3.28 -12.18
CA ASP A 10 14.16 -2.12 -12.99
C ASP A 10 14.30 -2.44 -14.48
N SER A 11 14.18 -3.71 -14.87
CA SER A 11 14.26 -4.10 -16.28
C SER A 11 12.95 -3.78 -17.01
N SER A 12 13.04 -3.25 -18.22
CA SER A 12 11.87 -2.86 -19.03
C SER A 12 11.17 -4.04 -19.73
N VAL A 13 11.46 -5.29 -19.34
CA VAL A 13 10.85 -6.47 -19.97
C VAL A 13 9.47 -6.70 -19.37
N ALA A 14 8.46 -6.12 -20.02
CA ALA A 14 7.06 -6.39 -19.68
C ALA A 14 6.65 -7.79 -20.16
N GLY A 15 6.06 -8.57 -19.25
CA GLY A 15 5.52 -9.90 -19.54
C GLY A 15 6.56 -11.02 -19.71
N GLY A 16 6.14 -12.24 -19.38
CA GLY A 16 6.98 -13.44 -19.40
C GLY A 16 6.66 -14.39 -18.25
N PRO A 17 7.18 -15.63 -18.27
CA PRO A 17 7.03 -16.55 -17.15
C PRO A 17 7.74 -15.99 -15.90
N PRO A 18 7.32 -16.39 -14.68
CA PRO A 18 8.00 -16.00 -13.45
C PRO A 18 9.51 -16.32 -13.48
N VAL A 19 10.33 -15.36 -13.04
CA VAL A 19 11.76 -15.55 -12.85
C VAL A 19 11.99 -16.13 -11.46
N ILE A 20 12.58 -17.33 -11.40
CA ILE A 20 12.91 -18.01 -10.14
C ILE A 20 14.42 -17.88 -9.91
N LEU A 21 14.78 -17.33 -8.76
CA LEU A 21 16.17 -17.22 -8.30
C LEU A 21 16.37 -18.09 -7.07
N GLU A 22 17.29 -19.04 -7.15
CA GLU A 22 17.75 -19.76 -5.97
C GLU A 22 18.72 -18.88 -5.18
N ALA A 23 18.48 -18.74 -3.88
CA ALA A 23 19.39 -18.03 -3.00
C ALA A 23 20.64 -18.89 -2.70
N PRO A 24 21.81 -18.26 -2.46
CA PRO A 24 23.01 -18.97 -2.05
C PRO A 24 22.77 -19.87 -0.85
N GLU A 25 23.48 -21.01 -0.78
CA GLU A 25 23.36 -21.94 0.36
C GLU A 25 23.66 -21.23 1.68
N GLY A 26 22.82 -21.48 2.69
CA GLY A 26 22.89 -20.81 4.00
C GLY A 26 22.18 -19.46 4.09
N THR A 27 21.54 -18.98 3.01
CA THR A 27 20.69 -17.78 3.09
C THR A 27 19.52 -18.00 4.05
N SER A 28 19.35 -17.09 5.01
CA SER A 28 18.21 -17.07 5.93
C SER A 28 16.99 -16.47 5.23
N LEU A 29 15.89 -17.22 5.13
CA LEU A 29 14.63 -16.70 4.61
C LEU A 29 14.15 -15.52 5.46
N LYS A 30 14.24 -15.62 6.80
CA LYS A 30 13.84 -14.55 7.71
C LYS A 30 14.57 -13.23 7.42
N GLU A 31 15.87 -13.27 7.20
CA GLU A 31 16.65 -12.07 6.89
C GLU A 31 16.28 -11.51 5.52
N LEU A 32 16.07 -12.37 4.51
CA LEU A 32 15.62 -11.95 3.20
C LEU A 32 14.23 -11.29 3.24
N LEU A 33 13.29 -11.87 3.99
CA LEU A 33 11.96 -11.29 4.21
C LEU A 33 12.07 -9.91 4.85
N ALA A 34 12.93 -9.76 5.87
CA ALA A 34 13.16 -8.47 6.52
C ALA A 34 13.73 -7.45 5.54
N GLU A 35 14.74 -7.81 4.74
CA GLU A 35 15.36 -6.92 3.74
C GLU A 35 14.39 -6.46 2.66
N VAL A 36 13.52 -7.35 2.15
CA VAL A 36 12.49 -6.96 1.17
C VAL A 36 11.42 -6.09 1.82
N SER A 37 11.00 -6.43 3.05
CA SER A 37 9.97 -5.67 3.77
C SER A 37 10.38 -4.22 4.08
N ARG A 38 11.68 -3.93 4.17
CA ARG A 38 12.19 -2.57 4.43
C ARG A 38 11.73 -1.54 3.39
N TRP A 39 11.51 -1.96 2.15
CA TRP A 39 11.12 -1.06 1.06
C TRP A 39 9.79 -1.46 0.41
N ALA A 40 9.43 -2.75 0.42
CA ALA A 40 8.14 -3.21 -0.11
C ALA A 40 7.00 -3.18 0.92
N GLY A 41 7.28 -2.88 2.19
CA GLY A 41 6.29 -2.94 3.28
C GLY A 41 5.99 -4.38 3.71
N ARG A 42 4.80 -4.62 4.27
CA ARG A 42 4.44 -5.90 4.87
C ARG A 42 4.08 -6.95 3.81
N PRO A 43 4.64 -8.18 3.89
CA PRO A 43 4.25 -9.25 3.00
C PRO A 43 2.88 -9.84 3.34
N ARG A 44 2.23 -10.39 2.31
CA ARG A 44 1.17 -11.38 2.46
C ARG A 44 1.74 -12.79 2.68
N ASN A 45 1.04 -13.60 3.47
CA ASN A 45 1.26 -15.05 3.53
C ASN A 45 0.51 -15.75 2.38
N LEU A 46 1.26 -16.36 1.45
CA LEU A 46 0.71 -17.10 0.30
C LEU A 46 0.74 -18.61 0.51
N ALA A 47 1.72 -19.10 1.29
CA ALA A 47 1.82 -20.49 1.69
C ALA A 47 2.52 -20.62 3.04
N ALA A 48 2.11 -21.60 3.83
CA ALA A 48 2.73 -21.96 5.10
C ALA A 48 2.58 -23.46 5.38
N ASP A 49 3.61 -24.06 5.97
CA ASP A 49 3.64 -25.48 6.37
C ASP A 49 3.28 -26.46 5.24
N GLY A 50 3.65 -26.14 4.00
CA GLY A 50 3.33 -26.96 2.82
C GLY A 50 1.96 -26.70 2.20
N PHE A 51 1.18 -25.76 2.75
CA PHE A 51 -0.16 -25.43 2.27
C PHE A 51 -0.18 -24.06 1.62
N THR A 52 -0.53 -24.04 0.33
CA THR A 52 -0.81 -22.82 -0.42
C THR A 52 -2.23 -22.34 -0.15
N ASP A 53 -2.41 -21.03 0.01
CA ASP A 53 -3.73 -20.40 0.13
C ASP A 53 -4.57 -20.70 -1.15
N PRO A 54 -5.70 -21.41 -1.03
CA PRO A 54 -6.50 -21.81 -2.19
C PRO A 54 -7.30 -20.65 -2.81
N SER A 55 -7.34 -19.47 -2.17
CA SER A 55 -8.02 -18.29 -2.70
C SER A 55 -7.17 -17.45 -3.65
N LEU A 56 -5.90 -17.84 -3.85
CA LEU A 56 -4.98 -17.11 -4.71
C LEU A 56 -5.43 -17.10 -6.18
N THR A 57 -5.26 -15.95 -6.81
CA THR A 57 -5.52 -15.65 -8.21
C THR A 57 -4.29 -15.01 -8.83
N GLU A 58 -4.29 -14.83 -10.15
CA GLU A 58 -3.29 -14.02 -10.88
C GLU A 58 -3.06 -12.65 -10.22
N ARG A 59 -4.13 -12.04 -9.71
CA ARG A 59 -4.14 -10.71 -9.12
C ARG A 59 -3.78 -10.66 -7.65
N THR A 60 -3.60 -11.81 -7.01
CA THR A 60 -3.38 -11.91 -5.57
C THR A 60 -2.14 -12.74 -5.21
N GLY A 61 -1.34 -13.13 -6.21
CA GLY A 61 -0.02 -13.74 -6.03
C GLY A 61 0.11 -15.20 -6.45
N LEU A 62 -0.89 -15.79 -7.13
CA LEU A 62 -0.82 -17.17 -7.64
C LEU A 62 0.45 -17.47 -8.49
N PRO A 63 0.94 -16.56 -9.35
CA PRO A 63 2.16 -16.80 -10.14
C PRO A 63 3.43 -17.02 -9.30
N LEU A 64 3.42 -16.67 -8.01
CA LEU A 64 4.55 -16.87 -7.11
C LEU A 64 4.65 -18.30 -6.56
N VAL A 65 3.58 -19.08 -6.65
CA VAL A 65 3.47 -20.39 -5.97
C VAL A 65 3.18 -21.55 -6.93
N GLU A 66 2.53 -21.28 -8.06
CA GLU A 66 2.02 -22.32 -8.99
C GLU A 66 3.09 -23.30 -9.49
N THR A 67 4.34 -22.83 -9.60
CA THR A 67 5.44 -23.60 -10.21
C THR A 67 5.97 -24.72 -9.32
N PHE A 68 5.74 -24.64 -8.01
CA PHE A 68 6.39 -25.54 -7.04
C PHE A 68 5.52 -26.73 -6.62
N GLY A 69 4.20 -26.63 -6.73
CA GLY A 69 3.28 -27.68 -6.26
C GLY A 69 3.59 -28.13 -4.84
N ASP A 70 3.76 -29.45 -4.66
CA ASP A 70 4.04 -30.08 -3.35
C ASP A 70 5.46 -29.78 -2.81
N GLU A 71 6.33 -29.15 -3.59
CA GLU A 71 7.67 -28.78 -3.14
C GLU A 71 7.69 -27.50 -2.29
N LEU A 72 6.62 -26.69 -2.33
CA LEU A 72 6.56 -25.42 -1.59
C LEU A 72 6.30 -25.64 -0.10
N LEU A 73 7.13 -25.06 0.77
CA LEU A 73 6.89 -25.06 2.23
C LEU A 73 6.24 -23.77 2.69
N GLU A 74 6.82 -22.63 2.33
CA GLU A 74 6.29 -21.32 2.68
C GLU A 74 6.59 -20.31 1.59
N MET A 75 5.69 -19.33 1.44
CA MET A 75 5.86 -18.21 0.52
C MET A 75 5.27 -16.94 1.13
N ARG A 76 6.03 -15.86 1.03
CA ARG A 76 5.59 -14.49 1.33
C ARG A 76 5.63 -13.66 0.06
N GLY A 77 4.57 -12.90 -0.18
CA GLY A 77 4.38 -12.14 -1.41
C GLY A 77 4.20 -10.65 -1.16
N TRP A 78 4.69 -9.82 -2.08
CA TRP A 78 4.43 -8.39 -2.16
C TRP A 78 3.94 -8.01 -3.55
N ALA A 79 2.95 -7.11 -3.60
CA ALA A 79 2.72 -6.29 -4.79
C ALA A 79 3.71 -5.12 -4.74
N TYR A 80 4.56 -4.96 -5.75
CA TYR A 80 5.49 -3.84 -5.82
C TYR A 80 5.60 -3.37 -7.26
N ARG A 81 5.04 -2.19 -7.54
CA ARG A 81 4.89 -1.65 -8.90
C ARG A 81 4.24 -2.71 -9.81
N SER A 82 4.82 -2.94 -10.99
CA SER A 82 4.37 -3.93 -11.99
C SER A 82 4.84 -5.36 -11.71
N HIS A 83 5.25 -5.67 -10.47
CA HIS A 83 5.78 -6.97 -10.12
C HIS A 83 5.11 -7.57 -8.88
N TRP A 84 4.91 -8.88 -8.92
CA TRP A 84 4.82 -9.72 -7.74
C TRP A 84 6.22 -10.14 -7.33
N ILE A 85 6.55 -9.97 -6.06
CA ILE A 85 7.80 -10.47 -5.46
C ILE A 85 7.43 -11.53 -4.45
N GLY A 86 7.96 -12.73 -4.62
CA GLY A 86 7.80 -13.87 -3.72
C GLY A 86 9.14 -14.21 -3.08
N CYS A 87 9.16 -14.41 -1.76
CA CYS A 87 10.29 -15.00 -1.04
C CYS A 87 9.79 -16.17 -0.22
N GLY A 88 10.38 -17.34 -0.41
CA GLY A 88 9.88 -18.57 0.22
C GLY A 88 10.95 -19.65 0.34
N SER A 89 10.55 -20.79 0.88
CA SER A 89 11.37 -22.00 0.88
C SER A 89 10.65 -23.16 0.22
N VAL A 90 11.44 -23.98 -0.47
CA VAL A 90 10.99 -25.16 -1.22
C VAL A 90 11.87 -26.36 -0.88
N VAL A 91 11.34 -27.57 -0.94
CA VAL A 91 12.09 -28.82 -0.77
C VAL A 91 12.33 -29.47 -2.12
N THR A 92 13.55 -29.33 -2.64
CA THR A 92 13.98 -29.98 -3.87
C THR A 92 15.02 -31.04 -3.55
N SER A 93 14.89 -32.25 -4.10
CA SER A 93 15.83 -33.37 -3.86
C SER A 93 16.16 -33.62 -2.37
N HIS A 94 15.15 -33.50 -1.50
CA HIS A 94 15.25 -33.66 -0.04
C HIS A 94 16.11 -32.60 0.68
N ARG A 95 16.31 -31.43 0.06
CA ARG A 95 16.95 -30.28 0.69
C ARG A 95 16.04 -29.07 0.62
N GLU A 96 15.91 -28.37 1.73
CA GLU A 96 15.26 -27.08 1.76
C GLU A 96 16.15 -26.02 1.11
N ARG A 97 15.56 -25.18 0.26
CA ARG A 97 16.21 -24.09 -0.47
C ARG A 97 15.36 -22.84 -0.39
N VAL A 98 16.01 -21.70 -0.20
CA VAL A 98 15.36 -20.39 -0.26
C VAL A 98 15.28 -19.94 -1.71
N VAL A 99 14.10 -19.51 -2.13
CA VAL A 99 13.83 -19.04 -3.49
C VAL A 99 13.23 -17.65 -3.46
N VAL A 100 13.56 -16.88 -4.49
CA VAL A 100 12.87 -15.63 -4.83
C VAL A 100 12.17 -15.84 -6.16
N VAL A 101 10.89 -15.53 -6.22
CA VAL A 101 10.10 -15.55 -7.45
C VAL A 101 9.71 -14.14 -7.79
N ILE A 102 9.90 -13.74 -9.04
CA ILE A 102 9.44 -12.44 -9.53
C ILE A 102 8.55 -12.70 -10.73
N ALA A 103 7.29 -12.30 -10.64
CA ALA A 103 6.32 -12.42 -11.72
C ALA A 103 5.82 -11.03 -12.12
N HIS A 104 5.45 -10.88 -13.38
CA HIS A 104 4.79 -9.67 -13.84
C HIS A 104 3.40 -9.56 -13.19
N ARG A 105 3.02 -8.35 -12.80
CA ARG A 105 1.69 -8.01 -12.30
C ARG A 105 1.02 -7.11 -13.32
N GLU A 106 -0.11 -7.56 -13.84
CA GLU A 106 -0.92 -6.74 -14.75
C GLU A 106 -1.44 -5.49 -14.04
N ASP A 107 -1.49 -4.38 -14.79
CA ASP A 107 -2.10 -3.15 -14.32
C ASP A 107 -3.60 -3.36 -14.07
N PRO A 108 -4.05 -3.25 -12.81
CA PRO A 108 -5.46 -3.34 -12.44
C PRO A 108 -6.37 -2.33 -13.15
N ALA A 109 -5.84 -1.15 -13.51
CA ALA A 109 -6.60 -0.09 -14.15
C ALA A 109 -7.01 -0.47 -15.59
N VAL A 110 -6.27 -1.38 -16.24
CA VAL A 110 -6.55 -1.84 -17.59
C VAL A 110 -7.83 -2.68 -17.65
N THR A 111 -8.19 -3.38 -16.58
CA THR A 111 -9.41 -4.20 -16.51
C THR A 111 -10.67 -3.42 -16.12
N GLY A 112 -10.52 -2.16 -15.72
CA GLY A 112 -11.60 -1.36 -15.12
C GLY A 112 -11.96 -1.80 -13.70
N PHE A 113 -12.84 -1.03 -13.05
CA PHE A 113 -13.32 -1.30 -11.70
C PHE A 113 -14.67 -2.03 -11.70
N PRO A 114 -14.95 -2.91 -10.73
CA PRO A 114 -16.28 -3.49 -10.55
C PRO A 114 -17.35 -2.42 -10.41
N GLU A 115 -18.54 -2.68 -10.94
CA GLU A 115 -19.69 -1.79 -10.79
C GLU A 115 -20.05 -1.64 -9.30
N GLY A 116 -20.19 -0.40 -8.83
CA GLY A 116 -20.52 -0.11 -7.43
C GLY A 116 -19.35 -0.21 -6.45
N ALA A 117 -18.12 -0.48 -6.92
CA ALA A 117 -16.97 -0.56 -6.03
C ALA A 117 -16.72 0.75 -5.28
N SER A 118 -16.48 0.64 -3.96
CA SER A 118 -16.08 1.77 -3.11
C SER A 118 -14.72 2.33 -3.56
N TRP A 119 -14.39 3.53 -3.10
CA TRP A 119 -13.06 4.09 -3.39
C TRP A 119 -11.93 3.26 -2.77
N ALA A 120 -12.15 2.71 -1.58
CA ALA A 120 -11.17 1.86 -0.93
C ALA A 120 -10.97 0.53 -1.68
N GLU A 121 -12.04 -0.10 -2.17
CA GLU A 121 -11.96 -1.30 -3.01
C GLU A 121 -11.17 -1.04 -4.30
N LYS A 122 -11.41 0.10 -4.95
CA LYS A 122 -10.65 0.52 -6.14
C LYS A 122 -9.16 0.71 -5.83
N LEU A 123 -8.82 1.28 -4.68
CA LEU A 123 -7.43 1.40 -4.24
C LEU A 123 -6.80 0.03 -3.98
N CYS A 124 -7.50 -0.92 -3.35
CA CYS A 124 -7.00 -2.29 -3.16
C CYS A 124 -6.72 -2.95 -4.50
N ILE A 125 -7.63 -2.78 -5.46
CA ILE A 125 -7.49 -3.25 -6.83
C ILE A 125 -6.22 -2.65 -7.46
N LEU A 126 -6.06 -1.32 -7.47
CA LEU A 126 -4.93 -0.61 -8.08
C LEU A 126 -3.57 -0.97 -7.47
N THR A 127 -3.53 -1.17 -6.16
CA THR A 127 -2.29 -1.44 -5.43
C THR A 127 -1.97 -2.92 -5.32
N GLY A 128 -2.94 -3.80 -5.61
CA GLY A 128 -2.82 -5.23 -5.35
C GLY A 128 -2.78 -5.54 -3.85
N TRP A 129 -3.20 -4.57 -3.04
CA TRP A 129 -3.24 -4.67 -1.60
C TRP A 129 -4.37 -5.58 -1.19
N GLU A 130 -4.04 -6.53 -0.31
CA GLU A 130 -5.04 -7.34 0.38
C GLU A 130 -5.01 -6.95 1.86
N PRO A 131 -6.15 -6.53 2.44
CA PRO A 131 -6.20 -6.09 3.82
C PRO A 131 -5.67 -7.17 4.75
N VAL A 132 -4.69 -6.80 5.58
CA VAL A 132 -4.18 -7.68 6.61
C VAL A 132 -4.86 -7.32 7.94
N PRO A 133 -5.26 -8.30 8.78
CA PRO A 133 -5.86 -7.98 10.06
C PRO A 133 -4.99 -7.02 10.88
N GLN A 134 -5.59 -5.89 11.24
CA GLN A 134 -5.00 -4.81 12.03
C GLN A 134 -5.94 -4.41 13.17
N PRO A 135 -5.42 -3.83 14.26
CA PRO A 135 -6.28 -3.28 15.32
C PRO A 135 -7.24 -2.25 14.72
N ALA A 136 -8.54 -2.40 15.00
CA ALA A 136 -9.53 -1.44 14.56
C ALA A 136 -9.28 -0.08 15.21
N VAL A 137 -9.45 0.99 14.43
CA VAL A 137 -9.41 2.36 14.95
C VAL A 137 -10.69 2.63 15.74
N ASP A 138 -10.56 3.22 16.92
CA ASP A 138 -11.71 3.70 17.69
C ASP A 138 -12.18 5.06 17.12
N TRP A 139 -12.92 5.00 16.00
CA TRP A 139 -13.39 6.19 15.30
C TRP A 139 -14.18 7.16 16.20
N PRO A 140 -15.12 6.71 17.06
CA PRO A 140 -15.79 7.61 18.00
C PRO A 140 -14.83 8.37 18.92
N ALA A 141 -13.78 7.72 19.43
CA ALA A 141 -12.77 8.39 20.25
C ALA A 141 -11.95 9.41 19.42
N VAL A 142 -11.54 9.05 18.21
CA VAL A 142 -10.81 9.94 17.29
C VAL A 142 -11.63 11.19 16.96
N GLU A 143 -12.90 11.02 16.58
CA GLU A 143 -13.79 12.12 16.22
C GLU A 143 -14.12 13.02 17.43
N ALA A 144 -14.22 12.44 18.63
CA ALA A 144 -14.37 13.21 19.87
C ALA A 144 -13.12 14.06 20.18
N ASP A 145 -11.93 13.52 19.94
CA ASP A 145 -10.65 14.21 20.14
C ASP A 145 -10.45 15.36 19.15
N LEU A 146 -10.90 15.19 17.91
CA LEU A 146 -10.86 16.23 16.87
C LEU A 146 -12.00 17.25 17.00
N GLY A 147 -13.10 16.87 17.66
CA GLY A 147 -14.31 17.68 17.76
C GLY A 147 -15.14 17.73 16.48
N THR A 148 -14.87 16.83 15.53
CA THR A 148 -15.62 16.68 14.27
C THR A 148 -15.63 15.22 13.81
N SER A 149 -16.70 14.83 13.11
CA SER A 149 -16.71 13.57 12.35
C SER A 149 -15.75 13.65 11.16
N LEU A 150 -15.22 12.49 10.74
CA LEU A 150 -14.34 12.35 9.59
C LEU A 150 -15.08 11.73 8.39
N PRO A 151 -14.60 11.98 7.15
CA PRO A 151 -15.15 11.37 5.94
C PRO A 151 -15.19 9.83 6.03
N SER A 152 -16.26 9.26 5.51
CA SER A 152 -16.54 7.82 5.53
C SER A 152 -15.53 7.03 4.68
N ASP A 153 -15.12 7.58 3.54
CA ASP A 153 -14.15 6.97 2.64
C ASP A 153 -12.75 6.88 3.25
N TYR A 154 -12.32 7.91 3.98
CA TYR A 154 -11.07 7.90 4.74
C TYR A 154 -11.08 6.80 5.81
N LYS A 155 -12.16 6.67 6.57
CA LYS A 155 -12.27 5.62 7.59
C LYS A 155 -12.18 4.23 6.99
N GLU A 156 -12.89 4.00 5.88
CA GLU A 156 -12.82 2.75 5.12
C GLU A 156 -11.40 2.47 4.60
N ILE A 157 -10.72 3.47 4.03
CA ILE A 157 -9.35 3.35 3.53
C ILE A 157 -8.39 3.03 4.68
N VAL A 158 -8.46 3.73 5.81
CA VAL A 158 -7.61 3.46 6.98
C VAL A 158 -7.87 2.07 7.55
N ASP A 159 -9.13 1.65 7.64
CA ASP A 159 -9.49 0.32 8.15
C ASP A 159 -8.97 -0.82 7.25
N LEU A 160 -8.76 -0.58 5.95
CA LEU A 160 -8.24 -1.58 5.00
C LEU A 160 -6.72 -1.52 4.81
N PHE A 161 -6.13 -0.33 4.82
CA PHE A 161 -4.72 -0.11 4.50
C PHE A 161 -3.84 0.08 5.73
N GLY A 162 -4.36 0.76 6.76
CA GLY A 162 -3.57 1.15 7.92
C GLY A 162 -2.50 2.20 7.59
N PRO A 163 -1.48 2.36 8.45
CA PRO A 163 -0.38 3.28 8.21
C PRO A 163 0.46 2.87 7.01
N GLY A 164 0.87 3.85 6.21
CA GLY A 164 1.69 3.66 5.03
C GLY A 164 1.38 4.68 3.94
N GLY A 165 1.89 4.41 2.75
CA GLY A 165 1.73 5.33 1.62
C GLY A 165 1.55 4.66 0.26
N PHE A 166 0.98 5.43 -0.67
CA PHE A 166 0.77 5.04 -2.05
C PHE A 166 1.94 5.51 -2.91
N ASP A 167 2.55 4.58 -3.65
CA ASP A 167 3.65 4.81 -4.61
C ASP A 167 4.86 5.60 -4.05
N GLU A 168 5.10 5.53 -2.74
CA GLU A 168 6.11 6.36 -2.04
C GLU A 168 5.91 7.87 -2.28
N TYR A 169 4.70 8.27 -2.66
CA TYR A 169 4.37 9.64 -3.00
C TYR A 169 3.50 10.31 -1.94
N VAL A 170 2.45 9.64 -1.48
CA VAL A 170 1.60 10.15 -0.39
C VAL A 170 1.53 9.14 0.73
N ASP A 171 2.00 9.54 1.90
CA ASP A 171 1.86 8.79 3.14
C ASP A 171 0.62 9.30 3.88
N LEU A 172 -0.20 8.36 4.36
CA LEU A 172 -1.42 8.64 5.10
C LEU A 172 -1.09 9.02 6.55
N LEU A 173 -1.73 10.07 7.03
CA LEU A 173 -1.85 10.30 8.47
C LEU A 173 -2.95 9.40 9.00
N VAL A 174 -2.61 8.53 9.95
CA VAL A 174 -3.50 7.50 10.52
C VAL A 174 -3.54 7.67 12.04
N PRO A 175 -4.72 7.70 12.69
CA PRO A 175 -4.79 7.85 14.15
C PRO A 175 -4.00 6.76 14.87
N GLY A 176 -3.16 7.17 15.82
CA GLY A 176 -2.26 6.29 16.56
C GLY A 176 -0.99 5.88 15.83
N ALA A 177 -0.79 6.27 14.57
CA ALA A 177 0.42 5.93 13.81
C ALA A 177 1.60 6.83 14.22
N ARG A 178 2.69 6.23 14.69
CA ARG A 178 3.85 6.99 15.18
C ARG A 178 4.44 7.89 14.08
N GLY A 179 4.57 9.19 14.36
CA GLY A 179 5.12 10.19 13.43
C GLY A 179 4.15 10.64 12.34
N MET A 180 3.09 9.86 12.10
CA MET A 180 2.07 10.09 11.09
C MET A 180 0.67 10.08 11.74
N ASP A 181 0.54 10.53 12.99
CA ASP A 181 -0.73 10.50 13.72
C ASP A 181 -1.58 11.71 13.33
N LEU A 182 -2.74 11.46 12.72
CA LEU A 182 -3.67 12.51 12.28
C LEU A 182 -4.07 13.45 13.43
N VAL A 183 -4.35 12.92 14.61
CA VAL A 183 -4.82 13.68 15.77
C VAL A 183 -3.69 14.50 16.37
N ASP A 184 -2.49 13.92 16.51
CA ASP A 184 -1.34 14.67 17.03
C ASP A 184 -0.93 15.81 16.09
N TRP A 185 -0.93 15.56 14.77
CA TRP A 185 -0.69 16.58 13.76
C TRP A 185 -1.72 17.71 13.84
N ALA A 186 -3.01 17.36 13.85
CA ALA A 186 -4.09 18.34 14.00
C ALA A 186 -3.91 19.20 15.26
N LYS A 187 -3.61 18.60 16.41
CA LYS A 187 -3.35 19.33 17.66
C LYS A 187 -2.13 20.26 17.54
N SER A 188 -1.06 19.80 16.90
CA SER A 188 0.18 20.58 16.73
C SER A 188 0.01 21.81 15.83
N GLU A 189 -0.84 21.70 14.81
CA GLU A 189 -1.18 22.77 13.87
C GLU A 189 -2.25 23.73 14.43
N GLY A 190 -2.79 23.43 15.62
CA GLY A 190 -3.80 24.23 16.29
C GLY A 190 -5.21 24.02 15.72
N TYR A 191 -5.54 22.77 15.32
CA TYR A 191 -6.87 22.42 14.82
C TYR A 191 -7.98 22.68 15.87
N PRO A 192 -9.16 23.24 15.47
CA PRO A 192 -9.50 23.70 14.12
C PRO A 192 -8.64 24.91 13.70
N ALA A 193 -7.93 24.75 12.59
CA ALA A 193 -7.10 25.81 12.05
C ALA A 193 -7.99 26.99 11.62
N PRO A 194 -7.50 28.25 11.68
CA PRO A 194 -8.11 29.32 10.90
C PRO A 194 -8.20 28.83 9.45
N ASP A 195 -9.39 28.90 8.84
CA ASP A 195 -9.72 28.36 7.50
C ASP A 195 -10.17 26.89 7.45
N GLY A 196 -10.23 26.21 8.59
CA GLY A 196 -10.86 24.89 8.70
C GLY A 196 -10.09 23.79 7.96
N LEU A 197 -8.76 23.83 7.94
CA LEU A 197 -7.95 22.81 7.29
C LEU A 197 -7.66 21.64 8.23
N LEU A 198 -7.77 20.41 7.74
CA LEU A 198 -7.39 19.20 8.45
C LEU A 198 -6.49 18.34 7.57
N ARG A 199 -5.22 18.17 7.97
CA ARG A 199 -4.24 17.36 7.24
C ARG A 199 -4.55 15.87 7.36
N TRP A 200 -4.48 15.17 6.25
CA TRP A 200 -4.70 13.72 6.16
C TRP A 200 -3.58 12.97 5.45
N GLY A 201 -2.68 13.68 4.76
CA GLY A 201 -1.55 13.08 4.10
C GLY A 201 -0.39 14.05 3.95
N SER A 202 0.79 13.51 3.72
CA SER A 202 1.99 14.25 3.36
C SER A 202 2.79 13.50 2.30
N SER A 203 3.63 14.22 1.56
CA SER A 203 4.63 13.61 0.68
C SER A 203 6.05 13.90 1.16
N GLU A 204 7.01 13.06 0.77
CA GLU A 204 8.44 13.36 0.95
C GLU A 204 8.88 14.66 0.25
N GLN A 205 8.11 15.12 -0.75
CA GLN A 205 8.35 16.35 -1.50
C GLN A 205 7.71 17.59 -0.84
N GLU A 206 7.33 17.49 0.43
CA GLU A 206 6.74 18.56 1.23
C GLU A 206 5.36 19.06 0.74
N PHE A 207 4.67 18.32 -0.15
CA PHE A 207 3.24 18.55 -0.37
C PHE A 207 2.43 18.09 0.82
N ASP A 208 1.51 18.96 1.23
CA ASP A 208 0.50 18.69 2.22
C ASP A 208 -0.82 18.35 1.52
N PHE A 209 -1.50 17.34 2.06
CA PHE A 209 -2.82 16.93 1.61
C PHE A 209 -3.80 17.17 2.76
N VAL A 210 -4.76 18.06 2.53
CA VAL A 210 -5.69 18.51 3.57
C VAL A 210 -7.13 18.43 3.09
N TRP A 211 -8.07 18.31 4.02
CA TRP A 211 -9.47 18.62 3.78
C TRP A 211 -9.74 20.08 4.12
N GLN A 212 -10.59 20.72 3.33
CA GLN A 212 -11.23 21.96 3.74
C GLN A 212 -12.53 21.64 4.48
N THR A 213 -12.46 21.57 5.80
CA THR A 213 -13.61 21.33 6.68
C THR A 213 -14.58 22.52 6.66
N GLY A 214 -15.87 22.27 6.93
CA GLY A 214 -16.86 23.35 7.08
C GLY A 214 -18.23 23.11 6.43
N THR A 215 -18.38 22.10 5.58
CA THR A 215 -19.72 21.58 5.20
C THR A 215 -20.32 20.81 6.38
N ALA A 216 -21.65 20.69 6.41
CA ALA A 216 -22.35 19.95 7.47
C ALA A 216 -22.07 18.44 7.41
N ASP A 217 -21.84 17.91 6.20
CA ASP A 217 -21.46 16.52 5.97
C ASP A 217 -19.96 16.43 5.64
N PRO A 218 -19.13 15.74 6.45
CA PRO A 218 -17.72 15.52 6.14
C PRO A 218 -17.46 14.81 4.82
N ASP A 219 -18.41 14.01 4.31
CA ASP A 219 -18.26 13.34 3.01
C ASP A 219 -18.21 14.34 1.84
N ASP A 220 -18.67 15.58 2.06
CA ASP A 220 -18.60 16.68 1.11
C ASP A 220 -17.32 17.53 1.25
N TRP A 221 -16.39 17.18 2.15
CA TRP A 221 -15.15 17.94 2.31
C TRP A 221 -14.23 17.77 1.10
N PRO A 222 -13.89 18.86 0.40
CA PRO A 222 -13.00 18.82 -0.75
C PRO A 222 -11.55 18.64 -0.29
N VAL A 223 -10.77 17.99 -1.15
CA VAL A 223 -9.32 17.89 -1.00
C VAL A 223 -8.65 19.18 -1.47
N LEU A 224 -7.70 19.67 -0.68
CA LEU A 224 -6.71 20.65 -1.12
C LEU A 224 -5.32 20.03 -1.08
N VAL A 225 -4.50 20.33 -2.09
CA VAL A 225 -3.10 19.90 -2.18
C VAL A 225 -2.23 21.11 -2.42
N GLY A 226 -1.12 21.20 -1.70
CA GLY A 226 -0.31 22.41 -1.77
C GLY A 226 0.97 22.34 -0.97
N GLN A 227 1.76 23.39 -1.08
CA GLN A 227 2.97 23.60 -0.31
C GLN A 227 2.90 24.99 0.32
N TYR A 228 3.23 25.09 1.61
CA TYR A 228 3.27 26.37 2.34
C TYR A 228 2.01 27.23 2.21
N GLY A 229 0.84 26.60 2.10
CA GLY A 229 -0.46 27.28 2.02
C GLY A 229 -0.90 27.74 0.63
N ASP A 230 -0.13 27.45 -0.43
CA ASP A 230 -0.60 27.61 -1.81
C ASP A 230 -1.40 26.38 -2.23
N TRP A 231 -2.73 26.49 -2.15
CA TRP A 231 -3.65 25.36 -2.27
C TRP A 231 -4.28 25.26 -3.66
N GLU A 232 -4.10 24.11 -4.30
CA GLU A 232 -4.94 23.68 -5.40
C GLU A 232 -6.13 22.88 -4.85
N ARG A 233 -7.33 23.19 -5.35
CA ARG A 233 -8.59 22.61 -4.89
C ARG A 233 -9.09 21.52 -5.82
N TYR A 234 -9.50 20.41 -5.22
CA TYR A 234 -10.13 19.27 -5.88
C TYR A 234 -11.51 19.03 -5.26
N ASP A 235 -12.57 19.23 -6.05
CA ASP A 235 -13.97 19.06 -5.62
C ASP A 235 -14.38 17.58 -5.55
N CYS A 236 -13.69 16.82 -4.71
CA CYS A 236 -13.97 15.41 -4.41
C CYS A 236 -13.37 15.01 -3.04
N GLY A 237 -13.85 13.89 -2.49
CA GLY A 237 -13.33 13.28 -1.26
C GLY A 237 -11.96 12.60 -1.46
N LEU A 238 -11.38 12.12 -0.36
CA LEU A 238 -10.02 11.56 -0.35
C LEU A 238 -9.87 10.34 -1.26
N GLY A 239 -10.83 9.41 -1.21
CA GLY A 239 -10.75 8.16 -1.95
C GLY A 239 -10.84 8.38 -3.47
N GLU A 240 -11.73 9.27 -3.90
CA GLU A 240 -11.81 9.69 -5.30
C GLU A 240 -10.52 10.38 -5.74
N PHE A 241 -10.04 11.32 -4.93
CA PHE A 241 -8.79 12.04 -5.21
C PHE A 241 -7.62 11.07 -5.38
N LEU A 242 -7.42 10.11 -4.47
CA LEU A 242 -6.34 9.12 -4.59
C LEU A 242 -6.46 8.28 -5.85
N VAL A 243 -7.65 7.77 -6.17
CA VAL A 243 -7.84 6.97 -7.40
C VAL A 243 -7.50 7.79 -8.65
N ARG A 244 -7.95 9.05 -8.72
CA ARG A 244 -7.64 9.95 -9.84
C ARG A 244 -6.16 10.34 -9.87
N MET A 245 -5.54 10.60 -8.72
CA MET A 245 -4.11 10.88 -8.62
C MET A 245 -3.27 9.72 -9.17
N LEU A 246 -3.69 8.47 -8.93
CA LEU A 246 -3.01 7.28 -9.46
C LEU A 246 -3.32 7.02 -10.94
N THR A 247 -4.53 7.31 -11.42
CA THR A 247 -4.98 6.83 -12.75
C THR A 247 -5.20 7.91 -13.81
N ASP A 248 -5.49 9.15 -13.40
CA ASP A 248 -5.82 10.25 -14.31
C ASP A 248 -4.59 11.08 -14.66
N ARG A 249 -4.10 10.90 -15.89
CA ARG A 249 -2.96 11.65 -16.43
C ARG A 249 -3.21 13.16 -16.51
N MET A 250 -4.46 13.61 -16.46
CA MET A 250 -4.82 15.03 -16.47
C MET A 250 -4.57 15.71 -15.12
N TYR A 251 -4.55 14.95 -14.01
CA TYR A 251 -4.16 15.47 -12.69
C TYR A 251 -2.65 15.71 -12.59
N ALA A 252 -1.87 15.25 -13.58
CA ALA A 252 -0.47 15.56 -13.79
C ALA A 252 0.52 15.18 -12.66
N PHE A 253 0.07 14.49 -11.61
CA PHE A 253 0.95 13.92 -10.57
C PHE A 253 1.97 12.93 -11.17
N PRO A 254 3.17 12.80 -10.59
CA PRO A 254 4.16 11.83 -11.07
C PRO A 254 3.62 10.39 -11.07
N THR A 255 2.81 10.05 -10.06
CA THR A 255 2.18 8.73 -9.88
C THR A 255 1.26 8.35 -11.03
N SER A 256 0.51 9.29 -11.60
CA SER A 256 -0.43 9.04 -12.72
C SER A 256 0.24 8.54 -14.02
N ARG A 257 1.57 8.55 -14.07
CA ARG A 257 2.37 8.11 -15.23
C ARG A 257 3.01 6.74 -15.01
N LEU A 258 2.82 6.14 -13.83
CA LEU A 258 3.28 4.78 -13.54
C LEU A 258 2.33 3.78 -14.20
N ASP A 259 2.89 2.66 -14.67
CA ASP A 259 2.11 1.58 -15.28
C ASP A 259 1.48 0.64 -14.24
N ALA A 260 1.84 0.77 -12.96
CA ALA A 260 1.26 0.01 -11.86
C ALA A 260 1.56 0.68 -10.53
N HIS A 261 0.61 0.56 -9.60
CA HIS A 261 0.66 1.21 -8.29
C HIS A 261 0.85 0.20 -7.17
N PHE A 262 1.37 0.63 -6.03
CA PHE A 262 1.51 -0.20 -4.84
C PHE A 262 1.26 0.61 -3.57
N PHE A 263 0.95 -0.10 -2.49
CA PHE A 263 0.88 0.47 -1.15
C PHE A 263 2.02 -0.10 -0.31
N ARG A 264 2.77 0.79 0.33
CA ARG A 264 3.85 0.44 1.25
C ARG A 264 3.35 0.68 2.67
N SER A 265 3.03 -0.40 3.39
CA SER A 265 2.62 -0.29 4.79
C SER A 265 3.80 0.04 5.70
N ASP A 266 3.55 0.86 6.71
CA ASP A 266 4.48 1.10 7.82
C ASP A 266 4.18 0.16 8.99
N ASP A 267 5.22 -0.47 9.53
CA ASP A 267 5.07 -1.35 10.69
C ASP A 267 4.89 -0.51 11.97
N PHE A 268 3.79 -0.72 12.70
CA PHE A 268 3.59 -0.13 14.05
C PHE A 268 4.72 -0.49 15.05
N ARG A 269 5.53 -1.52 14.76
CA ARG A 269 6.55 -2.08 15.67
C ARG A 269 8.00 -1.77 15.28
N SER A 270 8.28 -1.08 14.17
CA SER A 270 9.63 -1.01 13.60
C SER A 270 10.53 0.12 14.13
N ILE A 271 10.18 0.79 15.24
CA ILE A 271 11.06 1.78 15.87
C ILE A 271 11.18 1.56 17.39
N GLU A 272 11.51 0.34 17.81
CA GLU A 272 12.36 0.19 18.99
C GLU A 272 13.82 0.27 18.52
N GLY A 273 14.39 1.46 18.65
CA GLY A 273 15.80 1.78 18.49
C GLY A 273 16.20 2.79 19.56
#